data_AF-A0A2M6XYH4-F1
#
_entry.id   AF-A0A2M6XYH4-F1
#
_cell.length_a   1.000
_cell.length_b   1.000
_cell.length_c   1.000
_cell.angle_alpha   90.00
_cell.angle_beta   90.00
_cell.angle_gamma   90.00
#
_symmetry.space_group_name_H-M   'P 1'
#
loop_
_entity.id
_entity.type
_entity.pdbx_description
1 polymer ?
#
loop_
_entity_poly.entity_id
_entity_poly.type
_entity_poly.pdbx_seq_one_letter_code
_entity_poly.pdbx_strand_id
1 'polypeptide(L)'
;MNKCVISLLVSLMMFPAIAGAQSLSGILGATDPALAAAARLALQNKSFVPQVSAPVKSVKDAAGPADYLPLQRGGVYTYEYYSSAFKGTRTMRLEFGAFSYRDNSVTVTRTIFDRNTRQESVFKLYYTQSGIQATSSPLAGPRLEMPSAVTYNLAWDEGANHSRVAAVKASIKTASGNFNGVRILTSLDGGGTINRYYAPGIGLVAEQLLTSGKYETINLVSYQLN
;
A
#
# COMPACT_ATOMS: atom_id res chain seq x y z
N MET A 1 -22.39 12.00 -43.55
CA MET A 1 -22.80 13.39 -43.21
C MET A 1 -22.50 13.64 -41.74
N ASN A 2 -21.67 14.65 -41.51
CA ASN A 2 -21.47 15.52 -40.35
C ASN A 2 -21.04 14.97 -38.98
N LYS A 3 -19.82 15.40 -38.63
CA LYS A 3 -19.12 15.43 -37.34
C LYS A 3 -19.84 16.35 -36.35
N CYS A 4 -19.72 16.11 -35.04
CA CYS A 4 -19.43 17.19 -34.10
C CYS A 4 -18.81 16.65 -32.80
N VAL A 5 -17.61 17.15 -32.51
CA VAL A 5 -16.85 17.02 -31.27
C VAL A 5 -17.31 18.16 -30.35
N ILE A 6 -17.60 17.89 -29.09
CA ILE A 6 -17.62 18.94 -28.05
C ILE A 6 -16.74 18.47 -26.88
N SER A 7 -15.51 18.97 -26.89
CA SER A 7 -14.68 19.12 -25.70
C SER A 7 -15.38 20.11 -24.75
N LEU A 8 -15.56 19.73 -23.49
CA LEU A 8 -15.82 20.72 -22.43
C LEU A 8 -14.62 20.75 -21.48
N LEU A 9 -13.69 21.64 -21.80
CA LEU A 9 -12.71 22.21 -20.88
C LEU A 9 -13.48 23.14 -19.93
N VAL A 10 -13.64 22.75 -18.65
CA VAL A 10 -14.00 23.72 -17.61
C VAL A 10 -12.72 24.09 -16.87
N SER A 11 -12.11 25.17 -17.38
CA SER A 11 -11.10 25.93 -16.67
C SER A 11 -11.77 26.63 -15.49
N LEU A 12 -11.40 26.28 -14.26
CA LEU A 12 -11.82 26.99 -13.05
C LEU A 12 -10.61 27.76 -12.52
N MET A 13 -10.39 28.96 -13.05
CA MET A 13 -9.53 29.96 -12.43
C MET A 13 -10.38 31.17 -12.03
N MET A 14 -10.31 31.46 -10.72
CA MET A 14 -10.27 32.80 -10.12
C MET A 14 -11.44 33.75 -10.40
N PHE A 15 -12.30 33.95 -9.39
CA PHE A 15 -12.89 35.25 -9.01
C PHE A 15 -13.45 35.16 -7.55
N PRO A 16 -13.72 36.31 -6.89
CA PRO A 16 -13.35 36.55 -5.50
C PRO A 16 -14.40 36.11 -4.48
N ALA A 17 -13.99 36.06 -3.22
CA ALA A 17 -14.87 35.91 -2.07
C ALA A 17 -15.94 37.02 -2.05
N ILE A 18 -17.18 36.68 -2.39
CA ILE A 18 -18.37 37.44 -2.05
C ILE A 18 -19.18 36.58 -1.08
N ALA A 19 -19.48 37.16 0.08
CA ALA A 19 -20.21 36.56 1.17
C ALA A 19 -21.68 36.31 0.80
N GLY A 20 -22.19 35.15 1.23
CA GLY A 20 -23.61 34.81 1.19
C GLY A 20 -23.78 33.32 1.47
N ALA A 21 -24.11 32.96 2.70
CA ALA A 21 -24.55 31.61 3.02
C ALA A 21 -25.90 31.36 2.34
N GLN A 22 -25.88 30.97 1.06
CA GLN A 22 -27.08 30.51 0.38
C GLN A 22 -27.43 29.13 0.96
N SER A 23 -28.65 29.01 1.47
CA SER A 23 -29.18 27.71 1.88
C SER A 23 -29.17 26.75 0.69
N LEU A 24 -29.01 25.45 0.95
CA LEU A 24 -29.07 24.40 -0.07
C LEU A 24 -30.37 24.49 -0.90
N SER A 25 -31.46 24.96 -0.29
CA SER A 25 -32.72 25.25 -0.95
C SER A 25 -32.64 26.40 -1.97
N GLY A 26 -31.84 27.44 -1.70
CA GLY A 26 -31.58 28.52 -2.65
C GLY A 26 -30.78 28.06 -3.87
N ILE A 27 -29.77 27.21 -3.66
CA ILE A 27 -28.93 26.66 -4.73
C ILE A 27 -29.74 25.72 -5.64
N LEU A 28 -30.58 24.85 -5.06
CA LEU A 28 -31.48 23.97 -5.82
C LEU A 28 -32.60 24.73 -6.54
N GLY A 29 -32.97 25.92 -6.08
CA GLY A 29 -33.94 26.79 -6.75
C GLY A 29 -33.38 27.53 -7.97
N ALA A 30 -32.07 27.80 -7.98
CA ALA A 30 -31.36 28.44 -9.09
C ALA A 30 -30.75 27.44 -10.10
N THR A 31 -30.87 26.14 -9.83
CA THR A 31 -30.36 25.07 -10.70
C THR A 31 -31.45 24.56 -11.63
N ASP A 32 -31.07 24.11 -12.83
CA ASP A 32 -31.96 23.46 -13.79
C ASP A 32 -32.88 22.40 -13.12
N PRO A 33 -34.20 22.37 -13.44
CA PRO A 33 -35.16 21.49 -12.78
C PRO A 33 -34.81 20.01 -12.85
N ALA A 34 -34.18 19.53 -13.93
CA ALA A 34 -33.79 18.14 -14.08
C ALA A 34 -32.59 17.80 -13.18
N LEU A 35 -31.60 18.70 -13.09
CA LEU A 35 -30.48 18.54 -12.14
C LEU A 35 -30.95 18.66 -10.67
N ALA A 36 -31.85 19.60 -10.38
CA ALA A 36 -32.39 19.76 -9.03
C ALA A 36 -33.24 18.56 -8.60
N ALA A 37 -33.99 17.94 -9.52
CA ALA A 37 -34.71 16.70 -9.27
C ALA A 37 -33.76 15.52 -9.04
N ALA A 38 -32.70 15.38 -9.84
CA ALA A 38 -31.67 14.35 -9.65
C ALA A 38 -30.93 14.51 -8.30
N ALA A 39 -30.60 15.74 -7.91
CA ALA A 39 -29.96 16.02 -6.61
C ALA A 39 -30.89 15.71 -5.43
N ARG A 40 -32.20 16.00 -5.54
CA ARG A 40 -33.19 15.64 -4.53
C ARG A 40 -33.36 14.12 -4.41
N LEU A 41 -33.38 13.40 -5.53
CA LEU A 41 -33.41 11.92 -5.55
C LEU A 41 -32.15 11.32 -4.92
N ALA A 42 -30.98 11.89 -5.17
CA ALA A 42 -29.72 11.46 -4.55
C ALA A 42 -29.67 11.71 -3.03
N LEU A 43 -30.30 12.80 -2.56
CA LEU A 43 -30.41 13.13 -1.12
C LEU A 43 -31.48 12.30 -0.38
N GLN A 44 -32.53 11.87 -1.08
CA GLN A 44 -33.60 11.03 -0.51
C GLN A 44 -33.23 9.55 -0.46
N ASN A 45 -32.42 9.07 -1.41
CA ASN A 45 -31.87 7.72 -1.37
C ASN A 45 -30.77 7.61 -0.32
N LYS A 46 -31.19 7.35 0.93
CA LYS A 46 -30.33 6.82 1.99
C LYS A 46 -29.51 5.65 1.44
N SER A 47 -28.22 5.92 1.22
CA SER A 47 -27.13 4.96 1.29
C SER A 47 -27.24 3.74 0.37
N PHE A 48 -26.96 3.93 -0.93
CA PHE A 48 -26.28 2.88 -1.68
C PHE A 48 -24.77 3.04 -1.47
N VAL A 49 -24.31 2.73 -0.26
CA VAL A 49 -22.91 2.33 -0.10
C VAL A 49 -22.87 0.93 -0.73
N PRO A 50 -22.14 0.67 -1.82
CA PRO A 50 -21.93 -0.71 -2.23
C PRO A 50 -21.42 -1.44 -1.00
N GLN A 51 -22.16 -2.46 -0.56
CA GLN A 51 -21.81 -3.25 0.59
C GLN A 51 -20.56 -4.02 0.20
N VAL A 52 -19.39 -3.40 0.39
CA VAL A 52 -18.11 -4.06 0.36
C VAL A 52 -18.25 -5.12 1.43
N SER A 53 -18.31 -6.38 1.00
CA SER A 53 -18.32 -7.53 1.89
C SER A 53 -17.26 -7.27 2.95
N ALA A 54 -17.68 -7.18 4.21
CA ALA A 54 -16.74 -7.12 5.31
C ALA A 54 -15.73 -8.26 5.10
N PRO A 55 -14.43 -8.03 5.35
CA PRO A 55 -13.45 -9.09 5.22
C PRO A 55 -13.99 -10.30 5.99
N VAL A 56 -14.06 -11.44 5.29
CA VAL A 56 -14.30 -12.74 5.90
C VAL A 56 -13.49 -12.74 7.20
N LYS A 57 -14.14 -12.98 8.35
CA LYS A 57 -13.43 -13.17 9.62
C LYS A 57 -12.37 -14.24 9.38
N SER A 58 -11.13 -13.82 9.12
CA SER A 58 -9.96 -14.68 9.09
C SER A 58 -9.60 -14.90 10.56
N VAL A 59 -9.97 -16.04 11.13
CA VAL A 59 -9.22 -17.30 11.08
C VAL A 59 -7.92 -17.11 11.85
N LYS A 60 -7.87 -17.65 13.08
CA LYS A 60 -6.72 -17.84 13.99
C LYS A 60 -5.85 -16.59 14.18
N ASP A 61 -5.67 -16.14 15.42
CA ASP A 61 -4.70 -15.06 15.68
C ASP A 61 -3.37 -15.39 14.99
N ALA A 62 -2.97 -14.59 13.99
CA ALA A 62 -1.74 -14.80 13.25
C ALA A 62 -0.59 -14.74 14.25
N ALA A 63 0.09 -15.88 14.44
CA ALA A 63 0.97 -16.09 15.58
C ALA A 63 2.44 -16.13 15.16
N GLY A 64 2.72 -16.43 13.88
CA GLY A 64 4.07 -16.60 13.37
C GLY A 64 4.36 -15.86 12.06
N PRO A 65 5.64 -15.79 11.66
CA PRO A 65 6.07 -15.05 10.47
C PRO A 65 5.49 -15.59 9.17
N ALA A 66 5.27 -16.91 9.09
CA ALA A 66 4.68 -17.58 7.93
C ALA A 66 3.21 -17.19 7.69
N ASP A 67 2.50 -16.76 8.75
CA ASP A 67 1.14 -16.28 8.62
C ASP A 67 1.09 -14.92 7.92
N TYR A 68 2.17 -14.12 8.01
CA TYR A 68 2.25 -12.83 7.33
C TYR A 68 2.86 -12.94 5.94
N LEU A 69 3.94 -13.71 5.78
CA LEU A 69 4.65 -13.86 4.51
C LEU A 69 4.67 -15.34 4.11
N PRO A 70 3.63 -15.86 3.42
CA PRO A 70 3.53 -17.27 3.08
C PRO A 70 4.47 -17.64 1.91
N LEU A 71 5.78 -17.69 2.16
CA LEU A 71 6.82 -17.88 1.13
C LEU A 71 6.62 -19.16 0.28
N GLN A 72 5.94 -20.17 0.83
CA GLN A 72 5.67 -21.45 0.15
C GLN A 72 4.66 -21.34 -0.99
N ARG A 73 3.79 -20.32 -0.97
CA ARG A 73 2.78 -20.10 -2.02
C ARG A 73 3.37 -19.42 -3.24
N GLY A 74 4.51 -18.74 -3.09
CA GLY A 74 4.99 -17.80 -4.09
C GLY A 74 3.95 -16.71 -4.36
N GLY A 75 4.09 -16.05 -5.50
CA GLY A 75 3.11 -15.07 -5.96
C GLY A 75 3.73 -13.85 -6.62
N VAL A 76 2.86 -13.02 -7.18
CA VAL A 76 3.21 -11.79 -7.87
C VAL A 76 2.51 -10.64 -7.19
N TYR A 77 3.27 -9.63 -6.81
CA TYR A 77 2.77 -8.43 -6.13
C TYR A 77 3.12 -7.22 -6.96
N THR A 78 2.15 -6.33 -7.15
CA THR A 78 2.35 -5.08 -7.87
C THR A 78 2.07 -3.92 -6.93
N TYR A 79 3.00 -2.97 -6.90
CA TYR A 79 2.97 -1.79 -6.06
C TYR A 79 3.04 -0.53 -6.91
N GLU A 80 2.34 0.50 -6.46
CA GLU A 80 2.63 1.89 -6.82
C GLU A 80 3.88 2.32 -6.05
N TYR A 81 4.90 2.80 -6.76
CA TYR A 81 6.18 3.21 -6.21
C TYR A 81 6.43 4.69 -6.44
N TYR A 82 6.61 5.42 -5.34
CA TYR A 82 6.96 6.83 -5.33
C TYR A 82 8.35 7.02 -4.71
N SER A 83 9.14 7.95 -5.27
CA SER A 83 10.42 8.38 -4.69
C SER A 83 10.64 9.86 -4.96
N SER A 84 11.26 10.57 -4.01
CA SER A 84 11.75 11.93 -4.23
C SER A 84 12.86 12.01 -5.29
N ALA A 85 13.48 10.89 -5.67
CA ALA A 85 14.54 10.83 -6.67
C ALA A 85 14.05 10.89 -8.12
N PHE A 86 12.74 10.77 -8.37
CA PHE A 86 12.16 10.86 -9.71
C PHE A 86 10.77 11.52 -9.69
N LYS A 87 10.29 11.97 -10.86
CA LYS A 87 8.97 12.59 -10.99
C LYS A 87 7.89 11.56 -11.28
N GLY A 88 6.77 11.67 -10.58
CA GLY A 88 5.59 10.81 -10.76
C GLY A 88 5.70 9.47 -10.03
N THR A 89 4.74 8.59 -10.29
CA THR A 89 4.66 7.25 -9.71
C THR A 89 5.10 6.21 -10.75
N ARG A 90 5.90 5.24 -10.31
CA ARG A 90 6.34 4.07 -11.10
C ARG A 90 5.61 2.83 -10.62
N THR A 91 5.65 1.76 -11.41
CA THR A 91 5.15 0.45 -10.97
C THR A 91 6.32 -0.41 -10.50
N MET A 92 6.22 -0.99 -9.31
CA MET A 92 7.16 -1.99 -8.82
C MET A 92 6.46 -3.34 -8.75
N ARG A 93 7.08 -4.38 -9.32
CA ARG A 93 6.59 -5.75 -9.27
C ARG A 93 7.57 -6.62 -8.49
N LEU A 94 7.06 -7.39 -7.55
CA LEU A 94 7.79 -8.44 -6.85
C LEU A 94 7.25 -9.79 -7.28
N GLU A 95 8.12 -10.65 -7.79
CA GLU A 95 7.79 -12.02 -8.19
C GLU A 95 8.53 -13.00 -7.27
N PHE A 96 7.77 -13.77 -6.51
CA PHE A 96 8.30 -14.79 -5.61
C PHE A 96 8.39 -16.10 -6.39
N GLY A 97 9.61 -16.62 -6.52
CA GLY A 97 9.89 -17.90 -7.15
C GLY A 97 9.42 -19.10 -6.33
N ALA A 98 9.84 -20.29 -6.75
CA ALA A 98 9.56 -21.52 -6.01
C ALA A 98 10.33 -21.55 -4.68
N PHE A 99 9.69 -22.12 -3.66
CA PHE A 99 10.31 -22.32 -2.36
C PHE A 99 11.34 -23.46 -2.40
N SER A 100 12.58 -23.18 -1.97
CA SER A 100 13.64 -24.17 -1.78
C SER A 100 13.56 -24.73 -0.36
N TYR A 101 13.12 -25.99 -0.22
CA TYR A 101 13.15 -26.70 1.06
C TYR A 101 14.56 -26.99 1.55
N ARG A 102 15.54 -27.11 0.63
CA ARG A 102 16.95 -27.33 0.98
C ARG A 102 17.53 -26.12 1.71
N ASP A 103 17.25 -24.93 1.19
CA ASP A 103 17.84 -23.68 1.67
C ASP A 103 16.88 -22.89 2.57
N ASN A 104 15.68 -23.43 2.80
CA ASN A 104 14.58 -22.78 3.51
C ASN A 104 14.30 -21.36 2.99
N SER A 105 14.30 -21.18 1.67
CA SER A 105 14.36 -19.85 1.05
C SER A 105 13.50 -19.70 -0.21
N VAL A 106 13.24 -18.45 -0.59
CA VAL A 106 12.64 -18.08 -1.87
C VAL A 106 13.43 -16.96 -2.51
N THR A 107 13.62 -17.06 -3.83
CA THR A 107 14.18 -15.98 -4.64
C THR A 107 13.07 -15.01 -5.02
N VAL A 108 13.30 -13.71 -4.83
CA VAL A 108 12.37 -12.64 -5.18
C VAL A 108 13.00 -11.77 -6.26
N THR A 109 12.32 -11.66 -7.40
CA THR A 109 12.69 -10.75 -8.47
C THR A 109 11.91 -9.44 -8.29
N ARG A 110 12.64 -8.33 -8.09
CA ARG A 110 12.09 -6.98 -8.07
C ARG A 110 12.31 -6.32 -9.42
N THR A 111 11.21 -5.90 -10.04
CA THR A 111 11.22 -5.13 -11.28
C THR A 111 10.57 -3.76 -11.06
N ILE A 112 11.26 -2.69 -11.43
CA ILE A 112 10.70 -1.33 -11.48
C ILE A 112 10.50 -0.96 -12.95
N PHE A 113 9.26 -0.58 -13.28
CA PHE A 113 8.88 -0.13 -14.61
C PHE A 113 8.83 1.40 -14.64
N ASP A 114 9.60 1.99 -15.56
CA ASP A 114 9.59 3.42 -15.83
C ASP A 114 9.44 3.68 -17.33
N ARG A 115 8.20 3.99 -17.74
CA ARG A 115 7.82 4.23 -19.14
C ARG A 115 8.27 3.07 -20.04
N ASN A 116 9.41 3.24 -20.73
CA ASN A 116 9.97 2.28 -21.69
C ASN A 116 11.17 1.50 -21.12
N THR A 117 11.50 1.70 -19.85
CA THR A 117 12.66 1.06 -19.21
C THR A 117 12.22 0.14 -18.07
N ARG A 118 13.01 -0.92 -17.87
CA ARG A 118 12.82 -1.92 -16.83
C ARG A 118 14.12 -2.02 -16.03
N GLN A 119 14.04 -1.84 -14.72
CA GLN A 119 15.16 -2.08 -13.81
C GLN A 119 14.86 -3.32 -12.99
N GLU A 120 15.70 -4.35 -13.13
CA GLU A 120 15.55 -5.61 -12.43
C GLU A 120 16.65 -5.80 -11.39
N SER A 121 16.28 -6.42 -10.28
CA SER A 121 17.20 -6.82 -9.22
C SER A 121 16.62 -8.05 -8.52
N VAL A 122 17.49 -8.92 -7.99
CA VAL A 122 17.09 -10.16 -7.36
C VAL A 122 17.61 -10.19 -5.93
N PHE A 123 16.79 -10.67 -5.01
CA PHE A 123 17.19 -10.93 -3.63
C PHE A 123 16.54 -12.21 -3.10
N LYS A 124 16.90 -12.62 -1.89
CA LYS A 124 16.40 -13.85 -1.28
C LYS A 124 15.77 -13.57 0.07
N LEU A 125 14.73 -14.32 0.37
CA LEU A 125 14.11 -14.42 1.69
C LEU A 125 14.37 -15.81 2.26
N TYR A 126 14.72 -15.89 3.53
CA TYR A 126 15.04 -17.12 4.26
C TYR A 126 14.16 -17.23 5.48
N TYR A 127 13.62 -18.41 5.73
CA TYR A 127 13.14 -18.75 7.06
C TYR A 127 14.33 -19.13 7.94
N THR A 128 14.47 -18.43 9.05
CA THR A 128 15.50 -18.63 10.07
C THR A 128 14.83 -18.81 11.43
N GLN A 129 15.62 -19.10 12.46
CA GLN A 129 15.11 -19.14 13.84
C GLN A 129 14.63 -17.76 14.33
N SER A 130 15.21 -16.67 13.83
CA SER A 130 14.82 -15.29 14.19
C SER A 130 13.60 -14.77 13.42
N GLY A 131 13.17 -15.46 12.35
CA GLY A 131 12.00 -15.09 11.55
C GLY A 131 12.27 -15.23 10.05
N ILE A 132 11.82 -14.26 9.25
CA ILE A 132 12.10 -14.19 7.82
C ILE A 132 13.19 -13.16 7.59
N GLN A 133 14.38 -13.62 7.18
CA GLN A 133 15.53 -12.78 6.85
C GLN A 133 15.55 -12.48 5.36
N ALA A 134 15.90 -11.26 4.98
CA ALA A 134 16.01 -10.80 3.60
C ALA A 134 17.44 -10.33 3.29
N THR A 135 17.99 -10.73 2.14
CA THR A 135 19.30 -10.23 1.67
C THR A 135 19.21 -8.85 1.02
N SER A 136 18.00 -8.41 0.71
CA SER A 136 17.66 -7.05 0.30
C SER A 136 16.15 -6.87 0.50
N SER A 137 15.62 -5.70 0.24
CA SER A 137 14.18 -5.46 0.34
C SER A 137 13.70 -4.48 -0.72
N PRO A 138 12.37 -4.24 -0.83
CA PRO A 138 11.83 -3.36 -1.85
C PRO A 138 12.42 -1.94 -1.82
N LEU A 139 12.51 -1.31 -0.64
CA LEU A 139 13.02 0.06 -0.49
C LEU A 139 14.38 0.16 0.24
N ALA A 140 14.73 -0.79 1.10
CA ALA A 140 15.94 -0.73 1.92
C ALA A 140 16.82 -1.99 1.80
N GLY A 141 18.00 -1.98 2.40
CA GLY A 141 18.96 -3.09 2.32
C GLY A 141 18.53 -4.41 2.99
N PRO A 142 19.49 -5.31 3.24
CA PRO A 142 19.26 -6.55 3.98
C PRO A 142 18.63 -6.28 5.35
N ARG A 143 17.69 -7.12 5.79
CA ARG A 143 17.01 -6.97 7.08
C ARG A 143 16.26 -8.23 7.52
N LEU A 144 15.83 -8.27 8.77
CA LEU A 144 14.78 -9.13 9.28
C LEU A 144 13.43 -8.55 8.79
N GLU A 145 12.85 -9.22 7.81
CA GLU A 145 11.59 -8.80 7.17
C GLU A 145 10.42 -8.98 8.14
N MET A 146 10.40 -10.09 8.89
CA MET A 146 9.37 -10.41 9.89
C MET A 146 10.01 -11.22 11.03
N PRO A 147 9.82 -10.84 12.31
CA PRO A 147 10.35 -11.63 13.43
C PRO A 147 9.60 -12.95 13.62
N SER A 148 10.23 -13.92 14.28
CA SER A 148 9.66 -15.24 14.59
C SER A 148 8.46 -15.18 15.53
N ALA A 149 8.37 -14.13 16.34
CA ALA A 149 7.21 -13.81 17.15
C ALA A 149 6.68 -12.43 16.79
N VAL A 150 5.37 -12.31 16.61
CA VAL A 150 4.72 -11.04 16.24
C VAL A 150 3.98 -10.50 17.46
N THR A 151 4.76 -9.97 18.41
CA THR A 151 4.25 -9.43 19.68
C THR A 151 4.44 -7.92 19.72
N TYR A 152 3.45 -7.20 20.24
CA TYR A 152 3.54 -5.75 20.39
C TYR A 152 4.82 -5.35 21.15
N ASN A 153 5.52 -4.35 20.61
CA ASN A 153 6.76 -3.80 21.15
C ASN A 153 7.93 -4.78 21.24
N LEU A 154 7.84 -5.97 20.63
CA LEU A 154 9.02 -6.79 20.39
C LEU A 154 10.00 -5.97 19.53
N ALA A 155 11.23 -5.84 20.01
CA ALA A 155 12.28 -5.05 19.39
C ALA A 155 13.52 -5.88 19.10
N TRP A 156 14.29 -5.48 18.10
CA TRP A 156 15.55 -6.12 17.74
C TRP A 156 16.47 -5.11 17.05
N ASP A 157 17.75 -5.39 17.10
CA ASP A 157 18.79 -4.58 16.47
C ASP A 157 19.36 -5.28 15.24
N GLU A 158 19.67 -4.48 14.21
CA GLU A 158 20.22 -4.92 12.95
C GLU A 158 21.44 -4.06 12.62
N GLY A 159 22.56 -4.40 13.26
CA GLY A 159 23.71 -3.51 13.31
C GLY A 159 23.37 -2.27 14.14
N ALA A 160 23.45 -1.09 13.52
CA ALA A 160 23.11 0.19 14.15
C ALA A 160 21.63 0.59 13.97
N ASN A 161 20.85 -0.18 13.20
CA ASN A 161 19.41 0.08 13.03
C ASN A 161 18.62 -0.61 14.14
N HIS A 162 17.56 0.07 14.59
CA HIS A 162 16.69 -0.45 15.65
C HIS A 162 15.26 -0.67 15.11
N SER A 163 14.77 -1.89 15.20
CA SER A 163 13.45 -2.28 14.70
C SER A 163 12.51 -2.69 15.84
N ARG A 164 11.21 -2.46 15.68
CA ARG A 164 10.18 -2.96 16.60
C ARG A 164 8.84 -3.21 15.94
N VAL A 165 8.07 -4.13 16.51
CA VAL A 165 6.63 -4.29 16.19
C VAL A 165 5.85 -3.14 16.82
N ALA A 166 5.59 -2.11 16.04
CA ALA A 166 4.92 -0.90 16.48
C ALA A 166 3.41 -1.07 16.69
N ALA A 167 2.78 -2.03 16.00
CA ALA A 167 1.38 -2.41 16.20
C ALA A 167 1.11 -3.82 15.67
N VAL A 168 0.22 -4.56 16.32
CA VAL A 168 -0.23 -5.90 15.90
C VAL A 168 -1.65 -5.92 15.29
N LYS A 169 -2.33 -4.76 15.30
CA LYS A 169 -3.66 -4.53 14.71
C LYS A 169 -3.70 -3.20 13.96
N ALA A 170 -2.68 -2.95 13.15
CA ALA A 170 -2.61 -1.77 12.29
C ALA A 170 -3.58 -1.93 11.12
N SER A 171 -4.37 -0.89 10.85
CA SER A 171 -5.24 -0.81 9.68
C SER A 171 -4.59 0.06 8.60
N ILE A 172 -4.63 -0.37 7.35
CA ILE A 172 -4.11 0.38 6.21
C ILE A 172 -4.98 0.19 4.98
N LYS A 173 -5.19 1.28 4.23
CA LYS A 173 -5.92 1.28 2.97
C LYS A 173 -4.96 1.46 1.81
N THR A 174 -5.12 0.64 0.78
CA THR A 174 -4.38 0.72 -0.48
C THR A 174 -5.37 0.59 -1.65
N ALA A 175 -4.87 0.66 -2.90
CA ALA A 175 -5.70 0.41 -4.07
C ALA A 175 -6.25 -1.04 -4.12
N SER A 176 -5.53 -2.00 -3.54
CA SER A 176 -5.98 -3.40 -3.44
C SER A 176 -7.00 -3.68 -2.33
N GLY A 177 -7.33 -2.67 -1.49
CA GLY A 177 -8.34 -2.79 -0.44
C GLY A 177 -7.88 -2.29 0.93
N ASN A 178 -8.67 -2.62 1.95
CA ASN A 178 -8.37 -2.33 3.36
C ASN A 178 -7.81 -3.57 4.04
N PHE A 179 -6.68 -3.43 4.72
CA PHE A 179 -6.00 -4.51 5.41
C PHE A 179 -5.86 -4.22 6.90
N ASN A 180 -5.91 -5.29 7.69
CA ASN A 180 -5.49 -5.27 9.09
C ASN A 180 -4.31 -6.22 9.25
N GLY A 181 -3.32 -5.81 10.04
CA GLY A 181 -2.17 -6.65 10.32
C GLY A 181 -1.15 -5.96 11.19
N VAL A 182 0.14 -6.14 10.89
CA VAL A 182 1.21 -5.61 11.72
C VAL A 182 1.90 -4.43 11.08
N ARG A 183 2.34 -3.50 11.93
CA ARG A 183 3.24 -2.43 11.57
C ARG A 183 4.57 -2.67 12.24
N ILE A 184 5.63 -2.73 11.45
CA ILE A 184 7.01 -2.73 11.94
C ILE A 184 7.61 -1.36 11.65
N LEU A 185 8.21 -0.75 12.67
CA LEU A 185 8.93 0.51 12.57
C LEU A 185 10.42 0.23 12.77
N THR A 186 11.25 0.71 11.86
CA THR A 186 12.71 0.67 11.98
C THR A 186 13.23 2.09 12.03
N SER A 187 13.99 2.43 13.07
CA SER A 187 14.81 3.63 13.15
C SER A 187 16.16 3.34 12.52
N LEU A 188 16.60 4.21 11.61
CA LEU A 188 17.85 4.05 10.90
C LEU A 188 18.99 4.80 11.60
N ASP A 189 20.17 4.20 11.58
CA ASP A 189 21.40 4.89 11.97
C ASP A 189 21.66 6.09 11.05
N GLY A 190 22.15 7.19 11.62
CA GLY A 190 22.30 8.47 10.92
C GLY A 190 20.99 9.24 10.68
N GLY A 191 19.85 8.73 11.17
CA GLY A 191 18.57 9.41 11.16
C GLY A 191 17.65 9.00 10.01
N GLY A 192 16.40 8.70 10.36
CA GLY A 192 15.38 8.27 9.41
C GLY A 192 14.54 7.13 9.98
N THR A 193 13.49 6.77 9.25
CA THR A 193 12.58 5.68 9.63
C THR A 193 12.13 4.88 8.42
N ILE A 194 11.88 3.59 8.66
CA ILE A 194 11.16 2.71 7.73
C ILE A 194 9.89 2.22 8.43
N ASN A 195 8.73 2.45 7.81
CA ASN A 195 7.46 1.90 8.23
C ASN A 195 7.03 0.81 7.27
N ARG A 196 6.84 -0.41 7.78
CA ARG A 196 6.41 -1.57 7.01
C ARG A 196 5.06 -2.05 7.54
N TYR A 197 4.13 -2.30 6.65
CA TYR A 197 2.81 -2.83 6.97
C TYR A 197 2.66 -4.20 6.31
N TYR A 198 2.33 -5.22 7.09
CA TYR A 198 2.07 -6.57 6.60
C TYR A 198 0.66 -7.01 6.95
N ALA A 199 0.01 -7.69 6.02
CA ALA A 199 -1.30 -8.32 6.22
C ALA A 199 -1.15 -9.85 6.25
N PRO A 200 -1.86 -10.56 7.15
CA PRO A 200 -1.87 -12.01 7.19
C PRO A 200 -2.30 -12.62 5.85
N GLY A 201 -1.60 -13.65 5.40
CA GLY A 201 -1.83 -14.38 4.16
C GLY A 201 -1.43 -13.64 2.89
N ILE A 202 -0.95 -12.40 3.00
CA ILE A 202 -0.65 -11.51 1.86
C ILE A 202 0.80 -11.03 1.91
N GLY A 203 1.32 -10.62 3.06
CA GLY A 203 2.67 -10.07 3.16
C GLY A 203 2.67 -8.56 3.13
N LEU A 204 3.71 -7.97 2.54
CA LEU A 204 3.96 -6.54 2.57
C LEU A 204 2.88 -5.81 1.76
N VAL A 205 2.06 -4.98 2.42
CA VAL A 205 1.00 -4.19 1.78
C VAL A 205 1.40 -2.73 1.57
N ALA A 206 2.30 -2.21 2.40
CA ALA A 206 2.90 -0.90 2.20
C ALA A 206 4.25 -0.78 2.89
N GLU A 207 5.11 0.05 2.34
CA GLU A 207 6.38 0.44 2.95
C GLU A 207 6.64 1.92 2.72
N GLN A 208 7.22 2.59 3.72
CA GLN A 208 7.62 3.99 3.64
C GLN A 208 9.03 4.14 4.22
N LEU A 209 9.95 4.68 3.44
CA LEU A 209 11.31 5.03 3.85
C LEU A 209 11.40 6.56 3.89
N LEU A 210 11.76 7.10 5.05
CA LEU A 210 11.98 8.53 5.26
C LEU A 210 13.36 8.75 5.86
N THR A 211 14.19 9.53 5.17
CA THR A 211 15.52 9.98 5.64
C THR A 211 15.66 11.48 5.37
N SER A 212 16.78 12.10 5.79
CA SER A 212 17.00 13.54 5.64
C SER A 212 16.95 14.06 4.19
N GLY A 213 17.28 13.23 3.19
CA GLY A 213 17.31 13.62 1.78
C GLY A 213 16.47 12.76 0.85
N LYS A 214 15.76 11.77 1.38
CA LYS A 214 15.09 10.76 0.56
C LYS A 214 13.79 10.31 1.20
N TYR A 215 12.72 10.32 0.40
CA TYR A 215 11.42 9.79 0.77
C TYR A 215 10.92 8.85 -0.31
N GLU A 216 10.61 7.61 0.08
CA GLU A 216 10.13 6.56 -0.81
C GLU A 216 8.94 5.84 -0.20
N THR A 217 7.97 5.48 -1.05
CA THR A 217 6.83 4.66 -0.63
C THR A 217 6.45 3.64 -1.67
N ILE A 218 6.02 2.48 -1.20
CA ILE A 218 5.29 1.50 -2.02
C ILE A 218 3.93 1.20 -1.39
N ASN A 219 2.89 1.11 -2.22
CA ASN A 219 1.54 0.73 -1.81
C ASN A 219 1.01 -0.37 -2.71
N LEU A 220 0.44 -1.43 -2.12
CA LEU A 220 -0.04 -2.59 -2.87
C LEU A 220 -1.24 -2.23 -3.76
N VAL A 221 -1.10 -2.51 -5.05
CA VAL A 221 -2.14 -2.30 -6.07
C VAL A 221 -2.85 -3.59 -6.38
N SER A 222 -2.11 -4.68 -6.52
CA SER A 222 -2.67 -5.99 -6.79
C SER A 222 -1.70 -7.09 -6.34
N TYR A 223 -2.24 -8.27 -6.10
CA TYR A 223 -1.46 -9.46 -5.80
C TYR A 223 -2.15 -10.69 -6.37
N GLN A 224 -1.35 -11.69 -6.72
CA GLN A 224 -1.79 -13.01 -7.14
C GLN A 224 -0.93 -14.04 -6.40
N LEU A 225 -1.58 -14.85 -5.58
CA LEU A 225 -0.95 -15.97 -4.88
C LEU A 225 -1.15 -17.23 -5.71
N ASN A 226 -0.16 -18.12 -5.71
CA ASN A 226 -0.35 -19.46 -6.26
C ASN A 226 -0.90 -20.44 -5.21
#